data_AF-G3UXG1-F1
#
_entry.id   AF-G3UXG1-F1
#
_cell.length_a   1.000
_cell.length_b   1.000
_cell.length_c   1.000
_cell.angle_alpha   90.00
_cell.angle_beta   90.00
_cell.angle_gamma   90.00
#
_symmetry.space_group_name_H-M   'P 1'
#
loop_
_entity.id
_entity.type
_entity.pdbx_description
1 polymer ?
#
loop_
_entity_poly.entity_id
_entity_poly.type
_entity_poly.pdbx_seq_one_letter_code
_entity_poly.pdbx_strand_id
1 'polypeptide(L)'
;GSKYKKVVYRQFTDSSFREQVKRRAEDEHLGILGPPIHANVGDKVKVVFKNMATRPYSIHAHGVKTESSTVVPTLPGEVRTYTWQIPERSGAGREDSACIPWAYYSTVDRVKVNFKPSLL
;
A
#
# COMPACT_ATOMS: atom_id res chain seq x y z
N GLY A 1 24.87 -14.69 -0.98
CA GLY A 1 25.01 -13.24 -1.26
C GLY A 1 23.86 -12.47 -0.63
N SER A 2 23.94 -11.15 -0.53
CA SER A 2 22.97 -10.29 0.19
C SER A 2 22.09 -9.40 -0.71
N LYS A 3 22.25 -9.46 -2.04
CA LYS A 3 21.52 -8.63 -3.01
C LYS A 3 20.39 -9.41 -3.67
N TYR A 4 19.18 -8.86 -3.65
CA TYR A 4 17.97 -9.49 -4.18
C TYR A 4 17.09 -8.47 -4.89
N LYS A 5 16.51 -8.85 -6.04
CA LYS A 5 15.48 -8.07 -6.72
C LYS A 5 14.15 -8.21 -5.98
N LYS A 6 13.59 -7.10 -5.53
CA LYS A 6 12.31 -7.03 -4.80
C LYS A 6 11.42 -5.93 -5.38
N VAL A 7 10.11 -6.05 -5.16
CA VAL A 7 9.12 -5.01 -5.45
C VAL A 7 8.68 -4.41 -4.12
N VAL A 8 8.64 -3.08 -4.04
CA VAL A 8 8.29 -2.33 -2.83
C VAL A 8 7.39 -1.15 -3.18
N TYR A 9 6.51 -0.77 -2.26
CA TYR A 9 5.69 0.44 -2.43
C TYR A 9 6.52 1.69 -2.16
N ARG A 10 6.35 2.71 -3.00
CA ARG A 10 7.02 4.02 -2.87
C ARG A 10 6.04 5.13 -3.18
N GLN A 11 6.16 6.23 -2.46
CA GLN A 11 5.33 7.42 -2.65
C GLN A 11 5.90 8.28 -3.76
N PHE A 12 5.01 8.84 -4.58
CA PHE A 12 5.32 9.86 -5.58
C PHE A 12 4.64 11.17 -5.22
N THR A 13 5.19 12.28 -5.69
CA THR A 13 4.71 13.63 -5.38
C THR A 13 3.33 13.89 -5.98
N ASP A 14 3.06 13.32 -7.15
CA ASP A 14 1.81 13.52 -7.89
C ASP A 14 1.45 12.33 -8.82
N SER A 15 0.36 12.49 -9.56
CA SER A 15 -0.15 11.50 -10.51
C SER A 15 0.66 11.35 -11.80
N SER A 16 1.72 12.15 -12.00
CA SER A 16 2.65 11.95 -13.12
C SER A 16 3.61 10.79 -12.86
N PHE A 17 3.83 10.45 -11.59
CA PHE A 17 4.78 9.44 -11.14
C PHE A 17 6.20 9.64 -11.68
N ARG A 18 6.63 10.91 -11.84
CA ARG A 18 7.98 11.26 -12.32
C ARG A 18 8.96 11.45 -11.17
N GLU A 19 8.50 12.00 -10.05
CA GLU A 19 9.33 12.30 -8.90
C GLU A 19 8.90 11.48 -7.68
N GLN A 20 9.80 10.63 -7.20
CA GLN A 20 9.58 9.86 -6.00
C GLN A 20 9.82 10.75 -4.77
N VAL A 21 8.94 10.69 -3.78
CA VAL A 21 9.13 11.41 -2.51
C VAL A 21 10.40 10.91 -1.84
N LYS A 22 11.30 11.84 -1.53
CA LYS A 22 12.51 11.55 -0.76
C LYS A 22 12.10 11.20 0.67
N ARG A 23 12.51 10.01 1.12
CA ARG A 23 12.27 9.56 2.49
C ARG A 23 12.99 10.49 3.46
N ARG A 24 12.28 10.92 4.50
CA ARG A 24 12.82 11.76 5.58
C ARG A 24 13.71 10.93 6.50
N ALA A 25 14.57 11.59 7.27
CA ALA A 25 15.44 10.91 8.23
C ALA A 25 14.62 10.12 9.27
N GLU A 26 13.51 10.68 9.74
CA GLU A 26 12.58 10.01 10.66
C GLU A 26 11.99 8.72 10.09
N ASP A 27 11.86 8.60 8.76
CA ASP A 27 11.26 7.44 8.08
C ASP A 27 12.29 6.41 7.59
N GLU A 28 13.59 6.66 7.79
CA GLU A 28 14.66 5.79 7.29
C GLU A 28 14.51 4.34 7.78
N HIS A 29 14.05 4.18 9.01
CA HIS A 29 13.76 2.90 9.68
C HIS A 29 12.75 2.02 8.92
N LEU A 30 11.91 2.59 8.04
CA LEU A 30 10.90 1.83 7.30
C LEU A 30 11.52 0.83 6.30
N GLY A 31 12.75 1.06 5.83
CA GLY A 31 13.46 0.12 4.95
C GLY A 31 12.63 -0.35 3.75
N ILE A 32 12.24 -1.63 3.75
CA ILE A 32 11.43 -2.26 2.69
C ILE A 32 9.94 -1.92 2.75
N LEU A 33 9.43 -1.47 3.90
CA LEU A 33 8.04 -1.06 4.06
C LEU A 33 7.75 0.11 3.12
N GLY A 34 6.49 0.20 2.71
CA GLY A 34 6.03 1.34 1.95
C GLY A 34 5.83 2.58 2.83
N PRO A 35 5.40 3.70 2.23
CA PRO A 35 5.13 4.94 2.96
C PRO A 35 4.00 4.75 3.99
N PRO A 36 4.02 5.48 5.11
CA PRO A 36 2.89 5.50 6.03
C PRO A 36 1.68 6.19 5.36
N ILE A 37 0.48 5.62 5.56
CA ILE A 37 -0.78 6.18 5.10
C ILE A 37 -1.61 6.51 6.34
N HIS A 38 -1.80 7.80 6.60
CA HIS A 38 -2.57 8.28 7.75
C HIS A 38 -3.99 8.64 7.33
N ALA A 39 -4.97 8.28 8.16
CA ALA A 39 -6.37 8.63 7.97
C ALA A 39 -7.11 8.62 9.31
N ASN A 40 -8.13 9.46 9.43
CA ASN A 40 -9.02 9.51 10.59
C ASN A 40 -10.34 8.79 10.31
N VAL A 41 -11.05 8.44 11.39
CA VAL A 41 -12.43 7.95 11.28
C VAL A 41 -13.29 9.02 10.60
N GLY A 42 -14.03 8.60 9.56
CA GLY A 42 -14.83 9.47 8.70
C GLY A 42 -14.17 9.79 7.35
N ASP A 43 -12.85 9.57 7.21
CA ASP A 43 -12.13 9.90 5.99
C ASP A 43 -12.43 8.93 4.85
N LYS A 44 -12.18 9.42 3.62
CA LYS A 44 -12.11 8.61 2.40
C LYS A 44 -10.72 8.78 1.78
N VAL A 45 -9.92 7.72 1.84
CA VAL A 45 -8.57 7.68 1.29
C VAL A 45 -8.62 7.24 -0.17
N LYS A 46 -8.07 8.05 -1.08
CA LYS A 46 -7.88 7.69 -2.49
C LYS A 46 -6.41 7.38 -2.75
N VAL A 47 -6.11 6.11 -3.01
CA VAL A 47 -4.77 5.65 -3.35
C VAL A 47 -4.64 5.54 -4.85
N VAL A 48 -3.97 6.51 -5.47
CA VAL A 48 -3.62 6.48 -6.89
C VAL A 48 -2.37 5.61 -7.05
N PHE A 49 -2.56 4.38 -7.51
CA PHE A 49 -1.52 3.36 -7.58
C PHE A 49 -1.07 3.11 -9.02
N LYS A 50 0.22 3.23 -9.29
CA LYS A 50 0.84 2.85 -10.56
C LYS A 50 1.66 1.59 -10.38
N ASN A 51 1.40 0.58 -11.22
CA ASN A 51 2.20 -0.63 -11.21
C ASN A 51 3.42 -0.47 -12.13
N MET A 52 4.57 -0.13 -11.55
CA MET A 52 5.86 -0.05 -12.25
C MET A 52 6.62 -1.38 -12.29
N ALA A 53 6.03 -2.48 -11.83
CA ALA A 53 6.66 -3.79 -11.81
C ALA A 53 6.27 -4.62 -13.05
N THR A 54 6.80 -5.84 -13.15
CA THR A 54 6.63 -6.72 -14.32
C THR A 54 5.47 -7.71 -14.22
N ARG A 55 4.73 -7.70 -13.11
CA ARG A 55 3.60 -8.61 -12.84
C ARG A 55 2.40 -7.82 -12.33
N PRO A 56 1.18 -8.33 -12.44
CA PRO A 56 0.01 -7.70 -11.83
C PRO A 56 0.19 -7.58 -10.31
N TYR A 57 -0.12 -6.40 -9.78
CA TYR A 57 -0.12 -6.11 -8.34
C TYR A 57 -1.36 -5.29 -7.99
N SER A 58 -1.74 -5.30 -6.72
CA SER A 58 -2.80 -4.45 -6.19
C SER A 58 -2.35 -3.80 -4.89
N ILE A 59 -3.20 -2.97 -4.30
CA ILE A 59 -3.00 -2.46 -2.94
C ILE A 59 -4.32 -2.49 -2.18
N HIS A 60 -4.29 -3.07 -0.99
CA HIS A 60 -5.42 -3.13 -0.06
C HIS A 60 -4.89 -3.12 1.37
N ALA A 61 -5.68 -2.60 2.30
CA ALA A 61 -5.33 -2.53 3.71
C ALA A 61 -6.31 -3.34 4.55
N HIS A 62 -5.85 -3.87 5.68
CA HIS A 62 -6.77 -4.36 6.71
C HIS A 62 -7.56 -3.21 7.34
N GLY A 63 -8.67 -3.53 8.00
CA GLY A 63 -9.50 -2.56 8.71
C GLY A 63 -10.38 -1.70 7.81
N VAL A 64 -9.93 -1.31 6.62
CA VAL A 64 -10.67 -0.39 5.73
C VAL A 64 -11.92 -1.01 5.13
N LYS A 65 -12.88 -0.15 4.75
CA LYS A 65 -14.09 -0.54 4.00
C LYS A 65 -13.95 -0.14 2.53
N THR A 66 -14.28 -1.05 1.63
CA THR A 66 -14.38 -0.80 0.18
C THR A 66 -15.81 -0.99 -0.30
N GLU A 67 -16.15 -0.42 -1.46
CA GLU A 67 -17.49 -0.56 -2.05
C GLU A 67 -17.75 -1.97 -2.60
N SER A 68 -16.69 -2.64 -3.07
CA SER A 68 -16.74 -4.03 -3.54
C SER A 68 -15.87 -4.92 -2.65
N SER A 69 -16.26 -6.19 -2.54
CA SER A 69 -15.47 -7.25 -1.89
C SER A 69 -14.23 -7.66 -2.71
N THR A 70 -14.21 -7.34 -4.00
CA THR A 70 -13.15 -7.78 -4.91
C THR A 70 -12.13 -6.66 -5.15
N VAL A 71 -10.86 -6.93 -4.85
CA VAL A 71 -9.75 -6.02 -5.17
C VAL A 71 -9.23 -6.35 -6.55
N VAL A 72 -9.53 -5.49 -7.52
CA VAL A 72 -9.08 -5.67 -8.91
C VAL A 72 -7.57 -5.42 -9.02
N PRO A 73 -6.80 -6.35 -9.60
CA PRO A 73 -5.38 -6.15 -9.89
C PRO A 73 -5.13 -4.98 -10.85
N THR A 74 -3.98 -4.34 -10.71
CA THR A 74 -3.45 -3.34 -11.65
C THR A 74 -2.37 -4.01 -12.49
N LEU A 75 -2.52 -4.01 -13.82
CA LEU A 75 -1.54 -4.64 -14.70
C LEU A 75 -0.26 -3.81 -14.80
N PRO A 76 0.88 -4.40 -15.20
CA PRO A 76 2.12 -3.66 -15.45
C PRO A 76 1.91 -2.43 -16.35
N GLY A 77 2.41 -1.28 -15.91
CA GLY A 77 2.28 0.00 -16.62
C GLY A 77 0.98 0.76 -16.35
N GLU A 78 -0.06 0.10 -15.85
CA GLU A 78 -1.35 0.74 -15.57
C GLU A 78 -1.35 1.56 -14.28
N VAL A 79 -2.28 2.51 -14.23
CA VAL A 79 -2.62 3.28 -13.04
C VAL A 79 -4.06 2.98 -12.65
N ARG A 80 -4.30 2.70 -11.38
CA ARG A 80 -5.63 2.46 -10.81
C ARG A 80 -5.78 3.22 -9.51
N THR A 81 -6.97 3.79 -9.29
CA THR A 81 -7.31 4.42 -8.01
C THR A 81 -8.09 3.45 -7.14
N TYR A 82 -7.61 3.19 -5.93
CA TYR A 82 -8.31 2.43 -4.90
C TYR A 82 -8.92 3.40 -3.89
N THR A 83 -10.20 3.21 -3.58
CA THR A 83 -10.92 4.05 -2.61
C THR A 83 -11.18 3.26 -1.35
N TRP A 84 -10.66 3.75 -0.22
CA TRP A 84 -10.85 3.17 1.10
C TRP A 84 -11.69 4.13 1.95
N GLN A 85 -12.77 3.63 2.51
CA GLN A 85 -13.58 4.32 3.50
C GLN A 85 -13.09 3.92 4.89
N ILE A 86 -12.99 4.90 5.79
CA ILE A 86 -12.53 4.71 7.17
C ILE A 86 -13.72 4.89 8.14
N PRO A 87 -14.67 3.94 8.22
CA PRO A 87 -15.74 4.00 9.21
C PRO A 87 -15.20 3.84 10.64
N GLU A 88 -16.04 4.07 11.64
CA GLU A 88 -15.70 3.92 13.06
C GLU A 88 -15.07 2.55 13.38
N ARG A 89 -15.60 1.47 12.79
CA ARG A 89 -15.05 0.11 12.92
C ARG A 89 -13.63 -0.08 12.34
N SER A 90 -13.11 0.89 11.61
CA SER A 90 -11.75 0.88 11.05
C SER A 90 -10.76 1.63 11.94
N GLY A 91 -11.24 2.41 12.91
CA GLY A 91 -10.44 3.11 13.91
C GLY A 91 -10.28 2.31 15.20
N ALA A 92 -9.71 2.98 16.19
CA ALA A 92 -9.51 2.46 17.54
C ALA A 92 -10.84 2.11 18.23
N GLY A 93 -10.90 0.94 18.86
CA GLY A 93 -11.96 0.59 19.79
C GLY A 93 -11.86 1.37 21.10
N ARG A 94 -12.82 1.17 22.02
CA ARG A 94 -12.91 1.91 23.28
C ARG A 94 -11.71 1.71 24.22
N GLU A 95 -11.04 0.56 24.12
CA GLU A 95 -9.87 0.21 24.94
C GLU A 95 -8.54 0.40 24.20
N ASP A 96 -8.61 0.77 22.91
CA ASP A 96 -7.41 0.99 22.10
C ASP A 96 -6.85 2.39 22.33
N SER A 97 -5.56 2.56 22.03
CA SER A 97 -4.94 3.88 21.92
C SER A 97 -5.56 4.67 20.76
N ALA A 98 -5.42 5.99 20.78
CA ALA A 98 -6.03 6.88 19.78
C ALA A 98 -5.65 6.58 18.32
N CYS A 99 -4.52 5.91 18.07
CA CYS A 99 -4.06 5.50 16.75
C CYS A 99 -3.76 4.00 16.73
N ILE A 100 -4.30 3.30 15.72
CA ILE A 100 -4.03 1.87 15.48
C ILE A 100 -3.43 1.65 14.09
N PRO A 101 -2.45 0.75 13.93
CA PRO A 101 -1.86 0.46 12.64
C PRO A 101 -2.63 -0.64 11.89
N TRP A 102 -2.81 -0.45 10.59
CA TRP A 102 -3.26 -1.50 9.67
C TRP A 102 -2.20 -1.78 8.60
N ALA A 103 -1.93 -3.06 8.35
CA ALA A 103 -1.04 -3.47 7.27
C ALA A 103 -1.74 -3.33 5.90
N TYR A 104 -1.03 -2.79 4.92
CA TYR A 104 -1.44 -2.83 3.51
C TYR A 104 -0.48 -3.67 2.67
N TYR A 105 -1.03 -4.33 1.66
CA TYR A 105 -0.33 -5.33 0.86
C TYR A 105 -1.04 -5.56 -0.48
N SER A 106 -0.38 -6.29 -1.38
CA SER A 106 -1.00 -6.73 -2.63
C SER A 106 -1.84 -7.98 -2.38
N THR A 107 -3.06 -7.99 -2.88
CA THR A 107 -3.98 -9.13 -2.81
C THR A 107 -3.71 -10.19 -3.89
N VAL A 108 -2.92 -9.85 -4.92
CA VAL A 108 -2.48 -10.79 -5.96
C VAL A 108 -1.47 -11.77 -5.36
N ASP A 109 -1.69 -13.08 -5.54
CA ASP A 109 -0.84 -14.22 -5.12
C ASP A 109 -0.16 -14.00 -3.75
N ARG A 110 -0.98 -14.06 -2.69
CA ARG A 110 -0.59 -13.80 -1.27
C ARG A 110 0.67 -14.54 -0.80
N VAL A 111 1.03 -15.65 -1.43
CA VAL A 111 2.18 -16.50 -1.06
C VAL A 111 3.46 -16.09 -1.80
N LYS A 112 3.39 -15.70 -3.07
CA LYS A 112 4.60 -15.33 -3.84
C LYS A 112 5.00 -13.86 -3.66
N VAL A 113 4.04 -12.96 -3.43
CA VAL A 113 4.33 -11.52 -3.33
C VAL A 113 5.05 -11.15 -2.02
N ASN A 114 4.80 -11.90 -0.94
CA ASN A 114 5.48 -11.67 0.34
C ASN A 114 6.87 -12.35 0.43
N PHE A 115 7.17 -13.36 -0.38
CA PHE A 115 8.33 -14.24 -0.11
C PHE A 115 9.15 -14.77 -1.30
N LYS A 116 8.88 -14.43 -2.57
CA LYS A 116 9.73 -14.92 -3.66
C LYS A 116 10.64 -13.86 -4.27
N PRO A 117 11.98 -13.97 -4.14
CA PRO A 117 12.89 -13.28 -5.03
C PRO A 117 12.61 -13.80 -6.44
N SER A 118 12.18 -12.92 -7.33
CA SER A 118 12.11 -13.23 -8.75
C SER A 118 13.53 -13.45 -9.26
N LEU A 119 13.89 -14.73 -9.43
CA LEU A 119 15.03 -15.16 -10.24
C LEU A 119 14.79 -14.67 -11.68
N LEU A 120 15.70 -13.85 -12.16
CA LEU A 120 16.11 -13.85 -13.56
C LEU A 120 17.42 -14.64 -13.62
#